data_AF-A0A3M1G9J4-F1
#
_entry.id   AF-A0A3M1G9J4-F1
#
_cell.length_a   1.000
_cell.length_b   1.000
_cell.length_c   1.000
_cell.angle_alpha   90.00
_cell.angle_beta   90.00
_cell.angle_gamma   90.00
#
_symmetry.space_group_name_H-M   'P 1'
#
loop_
_entity.id
_entity.type
_entity.pdbx_description
1 polymer ?
#
loop_
_entity_poly.entity_id
_entity_poly.type
_entity_poly.pdbx_seq_one_letter_code
_entity_poly.pdbx_strand_id
1 'polypeptide(L)'
;MSAPFRIALAGLGTVGVGVIRLLERNAALIAERAGRPIAVVAVSARDRRRDRGIDIGRFRWHDDATALAERKDVDAVVELIGGADGPALALAKATLSAGKPFVTAN
;
A
#
# COMPACT_ATOMS: atom_id res chain seq x y z
N MET A 1 -22.28 -0.93 7.57
CA MET A 1 -21.11 -0.60 6.73
C MET A 1 -20.33 -1.88 6.46
N SER A 2 -20.03 -2.16 5.18
CA SER A 2 -19.18 -3.30 4.80
C SER A 2 -17.79 -3.18 5.39
N ALA A 3 -17.13 -4.32 5.66
CA ALA A 3 -15.75 -4.32 6.16
C ALA A 3 -14.83 -3.49 5.23
N PRO A 4 -13.80 -2.80 5.72
CA PRO A 4 -12.89 -2.06 4.85
C PRO A 4 -12.16 -2.97 3.86
N PHE A 5 -11.89 -2.45 2.66
CA PHE A 5 -10.93 -3.03 1.72
C PHE A 5 -9.52 -2.61 2.15
N ARG A 6 -8.69 -3.57 2.55
CA ARG A 6 -7.40 -3.36 3.18
C ARG A 6 -6.29 -3.40 2.14
N ILE A 7 -5.52 -2.34 2.04
CA ILE A 7 -4.40 -2.25 1.09
C ILE A 7 -3.05 -2.19 1.82
N ALA A 8 -2.05 -2.79 1.19
CA ALA A 8 -0.65 -2.62 1.55
C ALA A 8 0.05 -1.72 0.53
N LEU A 9 0.92 -0.83 0.98
CA LEU A 9 1.57 0.16 0.11
C LEU A 9 3.10 0.03 0.21
N ALA A 10 3.74 -0.32 -0.92
CA ALA A 10 5.19 -0.36 -1.04
C ALA A 10 5.68 0.91 -1.73
N GLY A 11 6.60 1.65 -1.09
CA GLY A 11 7.08 2.92 -1.59
C GLY A 11 6.39 4.12 -0.92
N LEU A 12 7.10 4.75 0.01
CA LEU A 12 6.63 5.92 0.75
C LEU A 12 7.39 7.19 0.36
N GLY A 13 7.56 7.39 -0.95
CA GLY A 13 8.03 8.65 -1.53
C GLY A 13 6.89 9.66 -1.71
N THR A 14 7.05 10.62 -2.62
CA THR A 14 6.06 11.66 -2.91
C THR A 14 4.69 11.07 -3.28
N VAL A 15 4.66 10.09 -4.20
CA VAL A 15 3.41 9.47 -4.65
C VAL A 15 2.75 8.67 -3.52
N GLY A 16 3.50 7.81 -2.82
CA GLY A 16 2.96 7.00 -1.72
C GLY A 16 2.37 7.81 -0.57
N VAL A 17 3.07 8.87 -0.14
CA VAL A 17 2.54 9.80 0.87
C VAL A 17 1.31 10.55 0.34
N GLY A 18 1.33 10.96 -0.94
CA GLY A 18 0.19 11.58 -1.61
C GLY A 18 -1.05 10.69 -1.62
N VAL A 19 -0.89 9.40 -1.94
CA VAL A 19 -1.98 8.40 -1.92
C VAL A 19 -2.58 8.31 -0.52
N ILE A 20 -1.75 8.15 0.53
CA ILE A 20 -2.23 8.08 1.91
C ILE A 20 -3.06 9.33 2.25
N ARG A 21 -2.53 10.54 2.01
CA ARG A 21 -3.22 11.79 2.29
C ARG A 21 -4.54 11.93 1.53
N LEU A 22 -4.57 11.52 0.27
CA LEU A 22 -5.78 11.59 -0.55
C LEU A 22 -6.85 10.59 -0.10
N LEU A 23 -6.46 9.37 0.28
CA LEU A 23 -7.39 8.39 0.84
C LEU A 23 -8.03 8.91 2.13
N GLU A 24 -7.25 9.53 3.01
CA GLU A 24 -7.75 10.09 4.27
C GLU A 24 -8.65 11.29 4.05
N ARG A 25 -8.18 12.27 3.27
CA ARG A 25 -8.92 13.53 3.04
C ARG A 25 -10.26 13.28 2.36
N ASN A 26 -10.35 12.26 1.51
CA ASN A 26 -11.54 11.97 0.71
C ASN A 26 -12.23 10.66 1.16
N ALA A 27 -12.00 10.19 2.38
CA ALA A 27 -12.44 8.87 2.85
C ALA A 27 -13.94 8.62 2.64
N ALA A 28 -14.80 9.59 2.94
CA ALA A 28 -16.25 9.47 2.76
C ALA A 28 -16.65 9.31 1.28
N LEU A 29 -16.14 10.19 0.40
CA LEU A 29 -16.43 10.15 -1.03
C LEU A 29 -15.90 8.87 -1.69
N ILE A 30 -14.70 8.43 -1.31
CA ILE A 30 -14.11 7.19 -1.82
C ILE A 30 -14.92 5.99 -1.34
N ALA A 31 -15.33 5.95 -0.06
CA ALA A 31 -16.12 4.87 0.47
C ALA A 31 -17.50 4.76 -0.20
N GLU A 32 -18.13 5.89 -0.50
CA GLU A 32 -19.39 5.95 -1.25
C GLU A 32 -19.22 5.34 -2.65
N ARG A 33 -18.18 5.75 -3.39
CA ARG A 33 -17.90 5.26 -4.75
C ARG A 33 -17.45 3.81 -4.80
N ALA A 34 -16.65 3.37 -3.84
CA ALA A 34 -16.14 2.00 -3.75
C ALA A 34 -17.14 1.04 -3.08
N GLY A 35 -18.25 1.55 -2.54
CA GLY A 35 -19.22 0.79 -1.74
C GLY A 35 -18.71 0.31 -0.37
N ARG A 36 -17.46 0.64 0.00
CA ARG A 36 -16.84 0.32 1.29
C ARG A 36 -15.60 1.20 1.56
N PRO A 37 -15.20 1.40 2.82
CA PRO A 37 -13.97 2.13 3.14
C PRO A 37 -12.72 1.45 2.56
N ILE A 38 -11.71 2.23 2.19
CA ILE A 38 -10.38 1.73 1.82
C ILE A 38 -9.40 2.11 2.92
N ALA A 39 -8.68 1.13 3.48
CA ALA A 39 -7.79 1.32 4.60
C ALA A 39 -6.36 0.86 4.27
N VAL A 40 -5.38 1.73 4.47
CA VAL A 40 -3.96 1.34 4.43
C VAL A 40 -3.62 0.65 5.74
N VAL A 41 -3.21 -0.62 5.69
CA VAL A 41 -2.93 -1.43 6.90
C VAL A 41 -1.47 -1.82 7.04
N ALA A 42 -0.71 -1.74 5.95
CA ALA A 42 0.67 -2.16 5.88
C ALA A 42 1.46 -1.28 4.94
N VAL A 43 2.73 -1.02 5.26
CA VAL A 43 3.62 -0.24 4.42
C VAL A 43 5.02 -0.84 4.37
N SER A 44 5.72 -0.61 3.27
CA SER A 44 7.16 -0.89 3.14
C SER A 44 7.87 0.26 2.44
N ALA A 45 9.07 0.62 2.88
CA ALA A 45 9.96 1.52 2.17
C ALA A 45 11.41 1.31 2.64
N ARG A 46 12.38 1.82 1.86
CA ARG A 46 13.81 1.62 2.13
C ARG A 46 14.30 2.15 3.49
N ASP A 47 13.77 3.28 3.94
CA ASP A 47 14.20 3.92 5.19
C ASP A 47 13.01 4.23 6.09
N ARG A 48 12.91 3.52 7.22
CA ARG A 48 11.84 3.73 8.22
C ARG A 48 11.93 5.06 8.95
N ARG A 49 13.14 5.60 9.12
CA ARG A 49 13.40 6.77 9.97
C ARG A 49 13.24 8.10 9.23
N ARG A 50 13.21 8.05 7.89
CA ARG A 50 12.97 9.24 7.07
C ARG A 50 11.62 9.88 7.42
N ASP A 51 11.65 11.17 7.75
CA ASP A 51 10.44 11.97 7.92
C ASP A 51 9.70 12.11 6.58
N ARG A 52 8.38 11.92 6.65
CA ARG A 52 7.44 11.92 5.53
C ARG A 52 6.27 12.87 5.76
N GLY A 53 6.22 13.56 6.90
CA GLY A 53 5.11 14.43 7.27
C GLY A 53 3.75 13.71 7.37
N ILE A 54 3.76 12.42 7.72
CA ILE A 54 2.58 11.61 8.05
C ILE A 54 2.93 10.67 9.21
N ASP A 55 1.95 10.32 10.04
CA ASP A 55 2.13 9.28 11.04
C ASP A 55 2.12 7.89 10.37
N ILE A 56 3.29 7.27 10.31
CA ILE A 56 3.47 5.91 9.82
C ILE A 56 3.37 4.85 10.92
N GLY A 57 3.35 5.24 12.20
CA GLY A 57 3.31 4.33 13.35
C GLY A 57 2.01 3.52 13.44
N ARG A 58 0.94 4.06 12.85
CA ARG A 58 -0.36 3.38 12.71
C ARG A 58 -0.38 2.25 11.67
N PHE A 59 0.63 2.16 10.80
CA PHE A 59 0.71 1.11 9.78
C PHE A 59 1.68 0.02 10.24
N ARG A 60 1.38 -1.24 9.91
CA ARG A 60 2.36 -2.30 10.13
C ARG A 60 3.47 -2.20 9.08
N TRP A 61 4.67 -1.91 9.55
CA TRP A 61 5.88 -1.79 8.75
C TRP A 61 6.43 -3.14 8.32
N HIS A 62 6.96 -3.20 7.09
CA HIS A 62 7.72 -4.31 6.55
C HIS A 62 8.99 -3.81 5.87
N ASP A 63 10.15 -4.33 6.27
CA ASP A 63 11.44 -3.98 5.65
C ASP A 63 11.61 -4.64 4.28
N ASP A 64 11.01 -5.82 4.08
CA ASP A 64 10.87 -6.48 2.79
C ASP A 64 9.49 -6.18 2.18
N ALA A 65 9.48 -5.61 0.98
CA ALA A 65 8.24 -5.30 0.28
C ALA A 65 7.45 -6.57 -0.09
N THR A 66 8.13 -7.68 -0.40
CA THR A 66 7.46 -8.93 -0.82
C THR A 66 6.62 -9.55 0.30
N ALA A 67 6.98 -9.32 1.56
CA ALA A 67 6.19 -9.73 2.73
C ALA A 67 4.76 -9.13 2.73
N LEU A 68 4.54 -8.01 2.03
CA LEU A 68 3.20 -7.43 1.87
C LEU A 68 2.26 -8.34 1.07
N ALA A 69 2.78 -9.05 0.07
CA ALA A 69 2.00 -9.97 -0.76
C ALA A 69 1.52 -11.20 0.03
N GLU A 70 2.21 -11.60 1.08
CA GLU A 70 1.89 -12.79 1.88
C GLU A 70 0.82 -12.55 2.96
N ARG A 71 0.50 -11.28 3.23
CA ARG A 71 -0.38 -10.91 4.34
C ARG A 71 -1.84 -11.31 4.13
N LYS A 72 -2.37 -12.14 5.02
CA LYS A 72 -3.78 -12.56 4.95
C LYS A 72 -4.79 -11.45 5.25
N ASP A 73 -4.34 -10.37 5.89
CA ASP A 73 -5.14 -9.19 6.22
C ASP A 73 -5.01 -8.05 5.19
N VAL A 74 -4.49 -8.36 3.99
CA VAL A 74 -4.33 -7.42 2.88
C VAL A 74 -5.10 -7.96 1.67
N ASP A 75 -6.06 -7.17 1.20
CA ASP A 75 -6.89 -7.48 0.04
C ASP A 75 -6.20 -7.09 -1.28
N ALA A 76 -5.35 -6.06 -1.31
CA ALA A 76 -4.58 -5.65 -2.50
C ALA A 76 -3.23 -5.02 -2.15
N VAL A 77 -2.28 -5.07 -3.09
CA VAL A 77 -0.96 -4.42 -2.97
C VAL A 77 -0.86 -3.25 -3.95
N VAL A 78 -0.41 -2.11 -3.45
CA VAL A 78 -0.11 -0.91 -4.22
C VAL A 78 1.40 -0.69 -4.23
N GLU A 79 2.02 -0.72 -5.41
CA GLU A 79 3.47 -0.60 -5.61
C GLU A 79 3.83 0.76 -6.20
N LEU A 80 4.71 1.48 -5.48
CA LEU A 80 5.15 2.86 -5.73
C LEU A 80 6.65 3.00 -5.37
N ILE A 81 7.42 1.91 -5.46
CA ILE A 81 8.86 1.86 -5.21
C ILE A 81 9.60 2.53 -6.37
N GLY A 82 9.17 2.24 -7.61
CA GLY A 82 9.79 2.67 -8.85
C GLY A 82 10.98 1.80 -9.27
N GLY A 83 11.28 1.82 -10.57
CA GLY A 83 12.32 1.01 -11.21
C GLY A 83 11.79 -0.35 -11.69
N ALA A 84 12.29 -0.87 -12.80
CA ALA A 84 11.71 -2.04 -13.48
C ALA A 84 12.15 -3.40 -12.89
N ASP A 85 13.16 -3.41 -12.02
CA ASP A 85 13.82 -4.63 -11.53
C ASP A 85 13.83 -4.72 -10.00
N GLY A 86 14.41 -5.80 -9.49
CA GLY A 86 14.69 -5.97 -8.06
C GLY A 86 13.39 -5.99 -7.24
N PRO A 87 13.29 -5.18 -6.16
CA PRO A 87 12.13 -5.22 -5.25
C PRO A 87 10.78 -4.97 -5.92
N ALA A 88 10.71 -4.11 -6.94
CA ALA A 88 9.47 -3.81 -7.65
C ALA A 88 8.97 -5.04 -8.43
N LEU A 89 9.85 -5.63 -9.24
CA LEU A 89 9.53 -6.84 -10.00
C LEU A 89 9.25 -8.05 -9.07
N ALA A 90 10.01 -8.20 -7.99
CA ALA A 90 9.81 -9.26 -7.01
C ALA A 90 8.43 -9.14 -6.34
N LEU A 91 8.04 -7.93 -5.92
CA LEU A 91 6.73 -7.67 -5.34
C LEU A 91 5.59 -7.94 -6.32
N ALA A 92 5.74 -7.51 -7.58
CA ALA A 92 4.72 -7.75 -8.62
C ALA A 92 4.49 -9.25 -8.81
N LYS A 93 5.57 -10.02 -8.97
CA LYS A 93 5.51 -11.49 -9.09
C LYS A 93 4.86 -12.13 -7.87
N ALA A 94 5.32 -11.79 -6.66
CA ALA A 94 4.79 -12.35 -5.43
C ALA A 94 3.28 -12.05 -5.26
N THR A 95 2.86 -10.81 -5.55
CA THR A 95 1.45 -10.40 -5.43
C THR A 95 0.54 -11.14 -6.41
N LEU A 96 0.94 -11.18 -7.68
CA LEU A 96 0.16 -11.83 -8.72
C LEU A 96 0.10 -13.35 -8.53
N SER A 97 1.22 -13.98 -8.13
CA SER A 97 1.25 -15.40 -7.77
C SER A 97 0.39 -15.72 -6.54
N ALA A 98 0.25 -14.78 -5.60
CA ALA A 98 -0.67 -14.91 -4.47
C ALA A 98 -2.15 -14.67 -4.84
N GLY A 99 -2.45 -14.39 -6.12
CA GLY A 99 -3.81 -14.13 -6.59
C GLY A 99 -4.41 -12.81 -6.08
N LYS A 100 -3.57 -11.86 -5.66
CA LYS A 100 -4.01 -10.57 -5.14
C LYS A 100 -4.04 -9.50 -6.24
N PRO A 101 -5.02 -8.58 -6.21
CA PRO A 101 -4.97 -7.36 -7.00
C PRO A 101 -3.67 -6.60 -6.76
N PHE A 102 -3.05 -6.18 -7.87
CA PHE A 102 -1.82 -5.41 -7.89
C PHE A 102 -2.06 -4.10 -8.64
N VAL A 103 -1.76 -2.98 -8.00
CA VAL A 103 -1.86 -1.64 -8.56
C VAL A 103 -0.48 -1.02 -8.54
N THR A 104 0.01 -0.49 -9.67
CA THR A 104 1.33 0.14 -9.75
C THR A 104 1.26 1.48 -10.48
N ALA A 105 2.22 2.35 -10.18
CA ALA A 105 2.48 3.60 -10.90
C ALA A 105 3.86 3.62 -11.59
N ASN A 106 4.46 2.44 -11.79
CA ASN A 106 5.74 2.22 -12.46
C ASN A 106 5.56 2.10 -13.98
#